data_AF-A0A0Q4KVG7-F1
#
_entry.id   AF-A0A0Q4KVG7-F1
#
_cell.length_a   1.000
_cell.length_b   1.000
_cell.length_c   1.000
_cell.angle_alpha   90.00
_cell.angle_beta   90.00
_cell.angle_gamma   90.00
#
_symmetry.space_group_name_H-M   'P 1'
#
loop_
_entity.id
_entity.type
_entity.pdbx_description
1 polymer ?
#
loop_
_entity_poly.entity_id
_entity_poly.type
_entity_poly.pdbx_seq_one_letter_code
_entity_poly.pdbx_strand_id
1 'polypeptide(L)' 'MPKRTLIELFFIGTGLAATVAIVSVAAWAYPLARREIEVSGWVIAVIILLIGIGPIRRAWRQDRTHG' A
#
# COMPACT_ATOMS: atom_id res chain seq x y z
N MET A 1 7.87 15.90 10.88
CA MET A 1 7.94 15.00 9.70
C MET A 1 7.85 15.86 8.45
N PRO A 2 8.71 15.66 7.45
CA PRO A 2 8.69 16.44 6.21
C PRO A 2 7.35 16.24 5.48
N LYS A 3 6.81 17.31 4.91
CA LYS A 3 5.49 17.33 4.24
C LYS A 3 5.37 16.25 3.15
N ARG A 4 6.48 15.96 2.46
CA ARG A 4 6.54 14.98 1.36
C ARG A 4 6.37 13.54 1.82
N THR A 5 6.96 13.17 2.95
CA THR A 5 6.83 11.82 3.53
C THR A 5 5.41 11.56 4.04
N LEU A 6 4.71 12.58 4.55
CA LEU A 6 3.29 12.45 4.92
C LEU A 6 2.39 12.18 3.71
N ILE A 7 2.64 12.87 2.60
CA ILE A 7 1.89 12.64 1.34
C ILE A 7 2.16 11.23 0.80
N GLU A 8 3.41 10.78 0.77
CA GLU A 8 3.75 9.42 0.33
C GLU A 8 3.10 8.35 1.22
N LEU A 9 3.13 8.54 2.54
CA LEU A 9 2.47 7.63 3.48
C LEU A 9 0.94 7.61 3.29
N PHE A 10 0.34 8.76 3.00
CA PHE A 10 -1.09 8.87 2.68
C PHE A 10 -1.45 8.07 1.43
N PHE A 11 -0.68 8.18 0.34
CA PHE A 11 -0.93 7.41 -0.88
C PHE A 11 -0.74 5.90 -0.67
N ILE A 12 0.28 5.47 0.07
CA ILE A 12 0.48 4.05 0.41
C ILE A 12 -0.71 3.54 1.21
N GLY A 13 -1.14 4.28 2.24
CA GLY A 13 -2.30 3.95 3.06
C GLY A 13 -3.59 3.87 2.23
N THR A 14 -3.78 4.80 1.30
CA THR A 14 -4.94 4.84 0.41
C THR A 14 -4.95 3.63 -0.55
N GLY A 15 -3.80 3.26 -1.11
CA GLY A 15 -3.67 2.06 -1.94
C GLY A 15 -3.99 0.77 -1.18
N LEU A 16 -3.52 0.67 0.07
CA LEU A 16 -3.86 -0.46 0.94
C LEU A 16 -5.35 -0.52 1.25
N ALA A 17 -5.96 0.60 1.61
CA ALA A 17 -7.39 0.69 1.90
C ALA A 17 -8.23 0.29 0.68
N ALA A 18 -7.87 0.78 -0.51
CA ALA A 18 -8.52 0.40 -1.76
C ALA A 18 -8.40 -1.10 -2.05
N THR A 19 -7.21 -1.68 -1.80
CA THR A 19 -6.98 -3.12 -1.97
C THR A 19 -7.89 -3.94 -1.05
N VAL A 20 -7.95 -3.60 0.23
CA VAL A 20 -8.81 -4.30 1.20
C VAL A 20 -10.28 -4.20 0.80
N ALA A 21 -10.74 -3.02 0.37
CA ALA A 21 -12.11 -2.83 -0.08
C ALA A 21 -12.46 -3.71 -1.29
N ILE A 22 -11.61 -3.70 -2.32
CA ILE A 22 -11.82 -4.49 -3.55
C ILE A 22 -11.80 -5.99 -3.23
N VAL A 23 -10.82 -6.46 -2.47
CA VAL A 23 -10.68 -7.87 -2.09
C VAL A 23 -11.90 -8.33 -1.28
N SER A 24 -12.38 -7.50 -0.35
CA SER A 24 -13.55 -7.80 0.48
C SER A 24 -14.82 -7.91 -0.37
N VAL A 25 -15.03 -6.97 -1.29
CA VAL A 25 -16.18 -7.00 -2.20
C VAL A 25 -16.12 -8.20 -3.14
N ALA A 26 -14.94 -8.52 -3.70
CA ALA A 26 -14.76 -9.68 -4.56
C ALA A 26 -15.00 -11.00 -3.81
N ALA A 27 -14.45 -11.13 -2.60
CA ALA A 27 -14.63 -12.30 -1.73
C ALA A 27 -16.10 -12.51 -1.32
N TRP A 28 -16.85 -11.42 -1.15
CA TRP A 28 -18.28 -11.46 -0.88
C TRP A 28 -19.09 -11.86 -2.12
N ALA A 29 -18.75 -11.32 -3.29
CA ALA A 29 -19.43 -11.60 -4.55
C ALA A 29 -19.20 -13.03 -5.06
N TYR A 30 -18.03 -13.62 -4.80
CA TYR A 30 -17.69 -14.97 -5.25
C TYR A 30 -17.08 -15.83 -4.13
N PRO A 31 -17.93 -16.42 -3.26
CA PRO A 31 -17.48 -17.15 -2.08
C PRO A 31 -16.66 -18.40 -2.39
N LEU A 32 -16.89 -19.03 -3.56
CA LEU A 32 -16.22 -20.26 -3.97
C LEU A 32 -14.70 -20.06 -4.17
N ALA A 33 -14.27 -18.88 -4.61
CA ALA A 33 -12.85 -18.53 -4.76
C ALA A 33 -12.36 -17.54 -3.69
N ARG A 34 -13.08 -17.45 -2.55
CA ARG A 34 -12.78 -16.49 -1.49
C ARG A 34 -11.34 -16.56 -1.00
N ARG A 35 -10.79 -17.78 -0.86
CA ARG A 35 -9.43 -17.99 -0.35
C ARG A 35 -8.38 -17.48 -1.33
N GLU A 36 -8.58 -17.70 -2.62
CA GLU A 36 -7.70 -17.31 -3.71
C GLU A 36 -7.72 -15.78 -3.89
N ILE A 37 -8.89 -15.17 -3.73
CA ILE A 37 -9.08 -13.72 -3.71
C ILE A 37 -8.36 -13.09 -2.52
N GLU A 38 -8.52 -13.66 -1.32
CA GLU A 38 -7.85 -13.17 -0.11
C GLU A 38 -6.32 -13.29 -0.20
N VAL A 39 -5.81 -14.42 -0.69
CA VAL A 39 -4.36 -14.61 -0.93
C VAL A 39 -3.82 -13.58 -1.92
N SER A 40 -4.53 -13.38 -3.04
CA SER A 40 -4.15 -12.36 -4.03
C SER A 40 -4.16 -10.96 -3.42
N GLY A 41 -5.14 -10.67 -2.56
CA GLY A 41 -5.21 -9.42 -1.80
C GLY A 41 -3.98 -9.18 -0.92
N TRP A 42 -3.54 -10.21 -0.18
CA TRP A 42 -2.31 -10.14 0.62
C TRP A 42 -1.07 -9.90 -0.25
N VAL A 43 -0.97 -10.58 -1.40
CA VAL A 43 0.15 -10.38 -2.34
C VAL A 43 0.18 -8.93 -2.84
N ILE A 44 -0.97 -8.37 -3.22
CA ILE A 44 -1.06 -6.98 -3.68
C ILE A 44 -0.70 -6.00 -2.55
N ALA A 45 -1.17 -6.25 -1.32
CA ALA A 45 -0.82 -5.42 -0.16
C ALA A 45 0.71 -5.39 0.07
N VAL A 46 1.38 -6.54 -0.04
CA VAL A 46 2.84 -6.62 0.04
C VAL A 46 3.51 -5.82 -1.08
N ILE A 47 3.03 -5.91 -2.32
CA ILE A 47 3.58 -5.14 -3.45
C ILE A 47 3.44 -3.64 -3.20
N ILE A 48 2.27 -3.17 -2.73
CA ILE A 48 2.05 -1.75 -2.41
C ILE A 48 3.05 -1.27 -1.36
N LEU A 49 3.29 -2.07 -0.31
CA LEU A 49 4.29 -1.76 0.71
C LEU A 49 5.71 -1.69 0.11
N LEU A 50 6.09 -2.66 -0.72
CA LEU A 50 7.42 -2.69 -1.36
C LEU A 50 7.65 -1.49 -2.27
N ILE A 51 6.65 -1.09 -3.06
CA ILE A 51 6.70 0.11 -3.89
C ILE A 51 6.86 1.36 -3.01
N GLY A 52 6.19 1.40 -1.87
CA GLY A 52 6.27 2.50 -0.90
C GLY A 52 7.64 2.69 -0.23
N ILE A 53 8.49 1.66 -0.17
CA ILE A 53 9.83 1.74 0.44
C ILE A 53 10.77 2.66 -0.36
N GLY A 54 10.70 2.65 -1.68
CA GLY A 54 11.56 3.47 -2.56
C GLY A 54 11.42 4.98 -2.32
N PRO A 55 10.19 5.54 -2.37
CA PRO A 55 9.89 6.93 -2.05
C PRO A 55 10.36 7.34 -0.65
N ILE A 56 10.05 6.54 0.37
CA ILE A 56 10.47 6.79 1.76
C ILE A 56 11.99 6.89 1.87
N ARG A 57 12.74 5.95 1.27
CA ARG A 57 14.21 5.98 1.26
C ARG A 57 14.76 7.17 0.46
N ARG A 58 14.02 7.71 -0.49
CA ARG A 58 14.42 8.89 -1.28
C ARG A 58 14.15 10.18 -0.49
N ALA A 59 12.98 10.30 0.13
CA ALA A 59 12.62 11.40 1.01
C ALA A 59 13.57 11.51 2.22
N TRP A 60 13.89 10.40 2.88
CA TRP A 60 14.85 10.36 4.00
C TRP A 60 16.26 10.84 3.62
N ARG A 61 16.70 10.54 2.39
CA ARG A 61 18.01 11.00 1.89
C ARG A 61 17.99 12.51 1.61
N GLN A 62 16.89 13.02 1.07
CA GLN A 62 16.73 14.46 0.80
C GLN A 62 16.64 15.30 2.08
N ASP A 63 16.02 14.76 3.13
CA ASP A 63 15.97 15.39 4.46
C ASP A 63 17.35 15.47 5.10
N ARG A 64 18.21 14.45 4.94
CA ARG A 64 19.56 14.42 5.51
C ARG A 64 20.58 15.31 4.81
N THR A 65 20.31 15.74 3.58
CA THR A 65 21.25 16.60 2.81
C THR A 65 20.90 18.09 2.89
N HIS A 66 19.74 18.46 3.42
CA HIS A 66 19.27 19.85 3.54
C HIS A 66 19.08 20.31 5.01
N GLY A 67 19.52 19.53 5.98
CA GLY A 67 19.63 19.91 7.40
C GLY A 67 21.10 19.89 7.83
#